data_AF-A0A953ZY93-F1
#
_entry.id   AF-A0A953ZY93-F1
#
_cell.length_a   1.000
_cell.length_b   1.000
_cell.length_c   1.000
_cell.angle_alpha   90.00
_cell.angle_beta   90.00
_cell.angle_gamma   90.00
#
_symmetry.space_group_name_H-M   'P 1'
#
loop_
_entity.id
_entity.type
_entity.pdbx_description
1 polymer ?
#
loop_
_entity_poly.entity_id
_entity_poly.type
_entity_poly.pdbx_seq_one_letter_code
_entity_poly.pdbx_strand_id
1 'polypeptide(L)'
;MTQTTTPSMYQKIGGHSAVQAVVDDFYGRVLGDPELAPFFTNTDMARQRRHQVAFVAMALGGPRDYTGKGMREAHRGRGIEDRHFGLVAGHLKDALEAAGVGPEDVATILSVVGGLQAEVVGA
;
A
#
# COMPACT_ATOMS: atom_id res chain seq x y z
N MET A 1 34.07 -2.90 -15.05
CA MET A 1 32.84 -3.70 -14.89
C MET A 1 31.69 -2.75 -14.62
N THR A 2 30.80 -2.54 -15.59
CA THR A 2 29.56 -1.77 -15.37
C THR A 2 28.61 -2.65 -14.56
N GLN A 3 28.41 -2.33 -13.29
CA GLN A 3 27.33 -2.93 -12.51
C GLN A 3 26.01 -2.37 -13.05
N THR A 4 25.30 -3.14 -13.88
CA THR A 4 23.90 -2.88 -14.21
C THR A 4 23.07 -3.17 -12.96
N THR A 5 22.85 -2.15 -12.13
CA THR A 5 21.88 -2.24 -11.05
C THR A 5 20.51 -2.36 -11.69
N THR A 6 19.88 -3.54 -11.61
CA THR A 6 18.48 -3.70 -12.01
C THR A 6 17.64 -2.67 -11.24
N PRO A 7 16.90 -1.79 -11.93
CA PRO A 7 16.11 -0.76 -11.26
C PRO A 7 15.08 -1.42 -10.36
N SER A 8 14.92 -0.88 -9.14
CA SER A 8 13.90 -1.38 -8.21
C SER A 8 12.50 -1.16 -8.76
N MET A 9 11.51 -1.89 -8.24
CA MET A 9 10.11 -1.70 -8.65
C MET A 9 9.67 -0.24 -8.48
N TYR A 10 10.11 0.40 -7.39
CA TYR A 10 9.90 1.82 -7.14
C TYR A 10 10.40 2.71 -8.28
N GLN A 11 11.61 2.46 -8.79
CA GLN A 11 12.15 3.22 -9.91
C GLN A 11 11.41 2.91 -11.22
N LYS A 12 11.05 1.64 -11.45
CA LYS A 12 10.32 1.20 -12.65
C LYS A 12 8.96 1.88 -12.79
N ILE A 13 8.21 2.04 -11.70
CA ILE A 13 6.88 2.64 -11.74
C ILE A 13 6.89 4.17 -11.78
N GLY A 14 8.06 4.83 -11.74
CA GLY A 14 8.18 6.30 -11.78
C GLY A 14 8.50 6.98 -10.44
N GLY A 15 8.84 6.21 -9.40
CA GLY A 15 9.33 6.74 -8.13
C GLY A 15 8.26 7.43 -7.29
N HIS A 16 8.66 8.48 -6.57
CA HIS A 16 7.85 9.09 -5.50
C HIS A 16 6.49 9.61 -6.00
N SER A 17 6.49 10.32 -7.12
CA SER A 17 5.28 10.93 -7.68
C SER A 17 4.26 9.88 -8.10
N ALA A 18 4.71 8.78 -8.70
CA ALA A 18 3.84 7.67 -9.07
C ALA A 18 3.25 6.98 -7.84
N VAL A 19 4.08 6.70 -6.82
CA VAL A 19 3.59 6.13 -5.55
C VAL A 19 2.59 7.06 -4.87
N GLN A 20 2.84 8.36 -4.87
CA GLN A 20 1.92 9.34 -4.30
C GLN A 20 0.56 9.33 -5.02
N ALA A 21 0.55 9.33 -6.35
CA ALA A 21 -0.67 9.26 -7.14
C ALA A 21 -1.46 7.97 -6.87
N VAL A 22 -0.78 6.82 -6.80
CA VAL A 22 -1.39 5.53 -6.45
C VAL A 22 -2.01 5.58 -5.06
N VAL A 23 -1.30 6.13 -4.06
CA VAL A 23 -1.81 6.23 -2.68
C VAL A 23 -3.01 7.16 -2.57
N ASP A 24 -3.01 8.25 -3.32
CA ASP A 24 -4.13 9.20 -3.34
C ASP A 24 -5.40 8.56 -3.92
N ASP A 25 -5.30 7.86 -5.07
CA ASP A 25 -6.42 7.11 -5.66
C ASP A 25 -6.87 5.96 -4.76
N PHE A 26 -5.92 5.19 -4.22
CA PHE A 26 -6.18 4.09 -3.28
C PHE A 26 -7.03 4.54 -2.09
N TYR A 27 -6.67 5.65 -1.43
CA TYR A 27 -7.48 6.14 -0.32
C TYR A 27 -8.79 6.79 -0.76
N GLY A 28 -8.89 7.30 -1.99
CA GLY A 28 -10.18 7.68 -2.57
C GLY A 28 -11.14 6.49 -2.60
N ARG A 29 -10.66 5.33 -3.04
CA ARG A 29 -11.43 4.08 -3.09
C ARG A 29 -11.75 3.54 -1.69
N VAL A 30 -10.75 3.43 -0.82
CA VAL A 30 -10.92 2.90 0.56
C VAL A 30 -11.91 3.73 1.37
N LEU A 31 -11.87 5.07 1.24
CA LEU A 31 -12.82 5.94 1.96
C LEU A 31 -14.20 5.99 1.30
N GLY A 32 -14.32 5.58 0.04
CA GLY A 32 -15.60 5.40 -0.65
C GLY A 32 -16.25 4.04 -0.42
N ASP A 33 -15.51 3.07 0.13
CA ASP A 33 -16.00 1.73 0.41
C ASP A 33 -16.72 1.69 1.78
N PRO A 34 -18.02 1.32 1.83
CA PRO A 34 -18.79 1.32 3.08
C PRO A 34 -18.30 0.29 4.11
N GLU A 35 -17.59 -0.77 3.70
CA GLU A 35 -17.01 -1.75 4.63
C GLU A 35 -15.66 -1.28 5.20
N LEU A 36 -14.96 -0.36 4.54
CA LEU A 36 -13.64 0.10 4.96
C LEU A 36 -13.66 1.50 5.58
N ALA A 37 -14.48 2.41 5.09
CA ALA A 37 -14.55 3.80 5.55
C ALA A 37 -14.71 3.94 7.08
N PRO A 38 -15.50 3.11 7.79
CA PRO A 38 -15.63 3.21 9.25
C PRO A 38 -14.33 3.02 10.03
N PHE A 39 -13.35 2.28 9.50
CA PHE A 39 -12.03 2.11 10.14
C PHE A 39 -11.22 3.41 10.20
N PHE A 40 -11.58 4.39 9.37
CA PHE A 40 -10.83 5.63 9.17
C PHE A 40 -11.51 6.89 9.73
N THR A 41 -12.70 6.78 10.33
CA THR A 41 -13.50 7.94 10.80
C THR A 41 -12.73 8.90 11.70
N ASN A 42 -11.82 8.40 12.55
CA ASN A 42 -11.01 9.21 13.47
C ASN A 42 -9.52 9.25 13.08
N THR A 43 -9.21 9.02 11.81
CA THR A 43 -7.83 8.97 11.32
C THR A 43 -7.44 10.31 10.70
N ASP A 44 -6.27 10.83 11.07
CA ASP A 44 -5.63 11.91 10.30
C ASP A 44 -5.20 11.36 8.94
N MET A 45 -6.04 11.59 7.94
CA MET A 45 -5.86 11.06 6.61
C MET A 45 -4.71 11.71 5.84
N ALA A 46 -4.27 12.91 6.21
CA ALA A 46 -3.08 13.51 5.62
C ALA A 46 -1.83 12.80 6.13
N ARG A 47 -1.76 12.53 7.43
CA ARG A 47 -0.68 11.73 8.04
C ARG A 47 -0.70 10.28 7.54
N GLN A 48 -1.87 9.68 7.41
CA GLN A 48 -2.02 8.31 6.93
C GLN A 48 -1.51 8.15 5.48
N ARG A 49 -1.86 9.08 4.58
CA ARG A 49 -1.33 9.08 3.21
C ARG A 49 0.20 9.16 3.17
N ARG A 50 0.81 10.06 3.95
CA ARG A 50 2.28 10.17 4.03
C ARG A 50 2.92 8.85 4.49
N HIS A 51 2.35 8.21 5.51
CA HIS A 51 2.82 6.90 5.99
C HIS A 51 2.68 5.81 4.94
N GLN A 52 1.56 5.79 4.22
CA GLN A 52 1.32 4.81 3.18
C GLN A 52 2.28 5.00 1.99
N VAL A 53 2.55 6.24 1.57
CA VAL A 53 3.56 6.54 0.53
C VAL A 53 4.93 6.01 0.95
N ALA A 54 5.37 6.29 2.18
CA ALA A 54 6.65 5.81 2.68
C ALA A 54 6.70 4.26 2.76
N PHE A 55 5.60 3.63 3.19
CA PHE A 55 5.50 2.19 3.28
C PHE A 55 5.54 1.51 1.90
N VAL A 56 4.73 1.98 0.96
CA VAL A 56 4.70 1.44 -0.41
C VAL A 56 6.05 1.68 -1.08
N ALA A 57 6.62 2.87 -0.98
CA ALA A 57 7.96 3.14 -1.52
C ALA A 57 9.00 2.14 -0.99
N MET A 58 9.03 1.90 0.32
CA MET A 58 9.93 0.92 0.94
C MET A 58 9.68 -0.51 0.45
N ALA A 59 8.41 -0.93 0.37
CA ALA A 59 8.01 -2.26 -0.11
C ALA A 59 8.43 -2.51 -1.58
N LEU A 60 8.48 -1.45 -2.39
CA LEU A 60 8.90 -1.51 -3.80
C LEU A 60 10.41 -1.36 -4.00
N GLY A 61 11.21 -1.36 -2.93
CA GLY A 61 12.67 -1.19 -2.99
C GLY A 61 13.11 0.26 -3.22
N GLY A 62 12.27 1.22 -2.83
CA GLY A 62 12.61 2.63 -2.71
C GLY A 62 13.25 2.96 -1.34
N PRO A 63 13.33 4.26 -0.99
CA PRO A 63 13.88 4.70 0.29
C PRO A 63 13.16 4.07 1.49
N ARG A 64 13.92 3.71 2.52
CA ARG A 64 13.39 3.12 3.76
C ARG A 64 13.02 4.20 4.78
N ASP A 65 12.12 5.09 4.37
CA ASP A 65 11.74 6.28 5.16
C ASP A 65 10.51 6.04 6.05
N TYR A 66 9.92 4.84 5.98
CA TYR A 66 8.81 4.48 6.86
C TYR A 66 9.30 4.33 8.31
N THR A 67 8.83 5.25 9.15
CA THR A 67 9.14 5.31 10.59
C THR A 67 7.89 5.05 11.45
N GLY A 68 6.83 4.51 10.83
CA GLY A 68 5.60 4.17 11.52
C GLY A 68 5.71 2.90 12.35
N LYS A 69 4.58 2.53 12.98
CA LYS A 69 4.44 1.30 13.75
C LYS A 69 4.60 0.05 12.86
N GLY A 70 5.02 -1.07 13.44
CA GLY A 70 4.92 -2.36 12.74
C GLY A 70 3.47 -2.68 12.36
N MET A 71 3.25 -3.50 11.32
CA MET A 71 1.91 -3.77 10.80
C MET A 71 0.98 -4.34 11.88
N ARG A 72 1.42 -5.32 12.66
CA ARG A 72 0.64 -5.85 13.80
C ARG A 72 0.25 -4.78 14.81
N GLU A 73 1.20 -3.93 15.20
CA GLU A 73 0.91 -2.90 16.20
C GLU A 73 0.00 -1.78 15.67
N ALA A 74 0.11 -1.44 14.39
CA ALA A 74 -0.75 -0.44 13.75
C ALA A 74 -2.22 -0.91 13.62
N HIS A 75 -2.41 -2.22 13.44
CA HIS A 75 -3.71 -2.83 13.15
C HIS A 75 -4.37 -3.53 14.35
N ARG A 76 -3.64 -3.67 15.47
CA ARG A 76 -4.13 -4.36 16.68
C ARG A 76 -5.47 -3.86 17.18
N GLY A 77 -6.37 -4.79 17.47
CA GLY A 77 -7.66 -4.52 18.12
C GLY A 77 -8.66 -3.78 17.25
N ARG A 78 -8.44 -3.73 15.93
CA ARG A 78 -9.34 -3.05 14.99
C ARG A 78 -10.48 -3.95 14.48
N GLY A 79 -10.42 -5.26 14.69
CA GLY A 79 -11.41 -6.19 14.15
C GLY A 79 -11.30 -6.38 12.63
N ILE A 80 -10.07 -6.34 12.10
CA ILE A 80 -9.83 -6.58 10.68
C ILE A 80 -9.93 -8.07 10.38
N GLU A 81 -10.71 -8.40 9.36
CA GLU A 81 -11.01 -9.75 8.92
C GLU A 81 -10.48 -9.94 7.49
N ASP A 82 -10.41 -11.18 7.02
CA ASP A 82 -9.90 -11.50 5.68
C ASP A 82 -10.64 -10.74 4.57
N ARG A 83 -11.95 -10.53 4.72
CA ARG A 83 -12.73 -9.75 3.74
C ARG A 83 -12.25 -8.30 3.63
N HIS A 84 -11.94 -7.65 4.75
CA HIS A 84 -11.48 -6.26 4.76
C HIS A 84 -10.09 -6.15 4.12
N PHE A 85 -9.22 -7.12 4.39
CA PHE A 85 -7.91 -7.19 3.76
C PHE A 85 -8.03 -7.42 2.25
N GLY A 86 -8.92 -8.31 1.83
CA GLY A 86 -9.23 -8.56 0.41
C GLY A 86 -9.73 -7.31 -0.31
N LEU A 87 -10.64 -6.54 0.29
CA LEU A 87 -11.12 -5.27 -0.25
C LEU A 87 -9.98 -4.25 -0.40
N VAL A 88 -9.12 -4.11 0.61
CA VAL A 88 -7.93 -3.24 0.55
C VAL A 88 -6.98 -3.66 -0.58
N ALA A 89 -6.72 -4.96 -0.73
CA ALA A 89 -5.87 -5.48 -1.80
C ALA A 89 -6.49 -5.22 -3.20
N GLY A 90 -7.81 -5.37 -3.33
CA GLY A 90 -8.55 -5.05 -4.55
C GLY A 90 -8.45 -3.56 -4.91
N HIS A 91 -8.69 -2.66 -3.96
CA HIS A 91 -8.56 -1.22 -4.20
C HIS A 91 -7.15 -0.79 -4.56
N LEU A 92 -6.13 -1.44 -3.96
CA LEU A 92 -4.74 -1.21 -4.33
C LEU A 92 -4.44 -1.67 -5.75
N LYS A 93 -4.93 -2.84 -6.15
CA LYS A 93 -4.82 -3.35 -7.53
C LYS A 93 -5.39 -2.33 -8.52
N ASP A 94 -6.62 -1.87 -8.27
CA ASP A 94 -7.30 -0.94 -9.17
C ASP A 94 -6.56 0.40 -9.27
N ALA A 95 -6.01 0.90 -8.17
CA ALA A 95 -5.22 2.13 -8.16
C ALA A 95 -3.91 2.01 -8.94
N LEU A 96 -3.23 0.86 -8.85
CA LEU A 96 -2.02 0.58 -9.62
C LEU A 96 -2.32 0.46 -11.13
N GLU A 97 -3.39 -0.24 -11.49
CA GLU A 97 -3.83 -0.36 -12.88
C GLU A 97 -4.25 0.99 -13.47
N ALA A 98 -4.97 1.82 -12.70
CA ALA A 98 -5.33 3.18 -13.10
C ALA A 98 -4.10 4.08 -13.30
N ALA A 99 -3.02 3.84 -12.57
CA ALA A 99 -1.74 4.52 -12.75
C ALA A 99 -0.91 3.98 -13.94
N GLY A 100 -1.42 2.98 -14.66
CA GLY A 100 -0.76 2.39 -15.84
C GLY A 100 0.34 1.39 -15.49
N VAL A 101 0.37 0.87 -14.25
CA VAL A 101 1.32 -0.19 -13.86
C VAL A 101 0.95 -1.50 -14.56
N GLY A 102 1.93 -2.14 -15.18
CA GLY A 102 1.71 -3.38 -15.93
C GLY A 102 1.28 -4.56 -15.04
N PRO A 103 0.56 -5.56 -15.58
CA PRO A 103 -0.03 -6.64 -14.80
C PRO A 103 1.00 -7.50 -14.04
N GLU A 104 2.20 -7.71 -14.60
CA GLU A 104 3.28 -8.43 -13.92
C GLU A 104 3.79 -7.67 -12.68
N ASP A 105 3.93 -6.36 -12.81
CA ASP A 105 4.36 -5.50 -11.71
C ASP A 105 3.25 -5.42 -10.65
N VAL A 106 1.98 -5.25 -11.05
CA VAL A 106 0.82 -5.31 -10.13
C VAL A 106 0.80 -6.61 -9.33
N ALA A 107 0.96 -7.76 -9.99
CA ALA A 107 0.99 -9.06 -9.32
C ALA A 107 2.14 -9.16 -8.31
N THR A 108 3.32 -8.65 -8.67
CA THR A 108 4.48 -8.59 -7.76
C THR A 108 4.18 -7.75 -6.52
N ILE A 109 3.59 -6.57 -6.71
CA ILE A 109 3.24 -5.65 -5.61
C ILE A 109 2.20 -6.29 -4.68
N LEU A 110 1.16 -6.90 -5.24
CA LEU A 110 0.13 -7.59 -4.46
C LEU A 110 0.69 -8.80 -3.71
N SER A 111 1.68 -9.51 -4.26
CA SER A 111 2.36 -10.59 -3.54
C SER A 111 3.11 -10.09 -2.31
N VAL A 112 3.78 -8.92 -2.40
CA VAL A 112 4.46 -8.30 -1.26
C VAL A 112 3.45 -7.91 -0.18
N VAL A 113 2.33 -7.28 -0.59
CA VAL A 113 1.26 -6.88 0.35
C VAL A 113 0.60 -8.10 0.98
N GLY A 114 0.32 -9.15 0.20
CA GLY A 114 -0.27 -10.40 0.71
C GLY A 114 0.56 -11.06 1.80
N GLY A 115 1.90 -10.93 1.76
CA GLY A 115 2.78 -11.41 2.82
C GLY A 115 2.54 -10.77 4.20
N LEU A 116 1.85 -9.63 4.26
CA LEU A 116 1.54 -8.90 5.50
C LEU A 116 0.21 -9.32 6.13
N GLN A 117 -0.60 -10.15 5.45
CA GLN A 117 -1.97 -10.47 5.88
C GLN A 117 -2.00 -11.03 7.31
N ALA A 118 -1.08 -11.93 7.66
CA ALA A 118 -0.98 -12.54 8.99
C ALA A 118 -0.61 -11.55 10.12
N GLU A 119 -0.08 -10.38 9.76
CA GLU A 119 0.18 -9.29 10.71
C GLU A 119 -0.99 -8.33 10.85
N VAL A 120 -1.91 -8.30 9.88
CA VAL A 120 -3.00 -7.32 9.81
C VAL A 120 -4.34 -7.93 10.24
N VAL A 121 -4.66 -9.12 9.73
CA VAL A 121 -5.91 -9.82 10.04
C VAL A 121 -5.84 -10.39 11.45
N GLY A 122 -6.88 -10.12 12.25
CA GLY A 122 -6.97 -10.58 13.64
C GLY A 122 -5.89 -10.04 14.58
N ALA A 123 -5.21 -8.95 14.18
CA ALA A 123 -4.11 -8.34 14.93
C ALA A 123 -4.51 -7.83 16.33
#